data_AF-A0A5C3NFH0-F1
#
_entry.id   AF-A0A5C3NFH0-F1
#
_cell.length_a   1.000
_cell.length_b   1.000
_cell.length_c   1.000
_cell.angle_alpha   90.00
_cell.angle_beta   90.00
_cell.angle_gamma   90.00
#
_symmetry.space_group_name_H-M   'P 1'
#
loop_
_entity.id
_entity.type
_entity.pdbx_description
1 polymer ?
#
loop_
_entity_poly.entity_id
_entity_poly.type
_entity_poly.pdbx_seq_one_letter_code
_entity_poly.pdbx_strand_id
1 'polypeptide(L)'
;MMDRFLAPHTPEALAHNHLTENWFSWDTDHPSLNETLIAGCASYAALSRYLSGADLFLLPRSRSELERILRRYSYDAIHNTIAKARSTLESGGYSRICHLAENSIAQVLDSGDNVETLLRLHSAPSGFASSDSAMNHHPSPRRIRTK
;
A
#
# COMPACT_ATOMS: atom_id res chain seq x y z
N MET A 1 7.36 3.32 11.21
CA MET A 1 7.78 3.44 9.79
C MET A 1 6.79 4.28 9.01
N MET A 2 5.48 4.10 9.22
CA MET A 2 4.45 4.95 8.62
C MET A 2 4.61 6.44 8.96
N ASP A 3 5.02 6.76 10.20
CA ASP A 3 5.16 8.15 10.69
C ASP A 3 6.14 9.03 9.88
N ARG A 4 7.07 8.41 9.13
CA ARG A 4 8.00 9.12 8.23
C ARG A 4 7.28 9.67 7.00
N PHE A 5 6.27 8.95 6.51
CA PHE A 5 5.56 9.27 5.27
C PHE A 5 4.25 10.00 5.56
N LEU A 6 3.53 9.56 6.59
CA LEU A 6 2.30 10.17 7.08
C LEU A 6 2.36 10.18 8.60
N ALA A 7 2.71 11.33 9.16
CA ALA A 7 2.76 11.49 10.61
C ALA A 7 1.35 11.37 11.23
N PRO A 8 1.21 10.97 12.51
CA PRO A 8 -0.10 10.72 13.13
C PRO A 8 -1.08 11.90 13.11
N HIS A 9 -0.57 13.12 12.95
CA HIS A 9 -1.36 14.35 12.89
C HIS A 9 -1.75 14.76 11.46
N THR A 10 -1.32 14.00 10.45
CA THR A 10 -1.70 14.24 9.05
C THR A 10 -3.18 13.91 8.84
N PRO A 11 -3.87 14.61 7.92
CA PRO A 11 -5.27 14.36 7.65
C PRO A 11 -5.54 12.91 7.20
N GLU A 12 -4.59 12.27 6.53
CA GLU A 12 -4.66 10.87 6.12
C GLU A 12 -4.65 9.91 7.31
N ALA A 13 -3.75 10.12 8.27
CA ALA A 13 -3.66 9.31 9.48
C ALA A 13 -4.89 9.48 10.37
N LEU A 14 -5.36 10.72 10.54
CA LEU A 14 -6.60 11.01 11.27
C LEU A 14 -7.81 10.38 10.60
N ALA A 15 -7.91 10.46 9.27
CA ALA A 15 -8.99 9.84 8.51
C ALA A 15 -8.99 8.32 8.65
N HIS A 16 -7.81 7.69 8.59
CA HIS A 16 -7.68 6.24 8.78
C HIS A 16 -8.10 5.80 10.19
N ASN A 17 -7.64 6.52 11.23
CA ASN A 17 -8.02 6.23 12.61
C ASN A 17 -9.52 6.40 12.81
N HIS A 18 -10.10 7.50 12.32
CA HIS A 18 -11.52 7.77 12.42
C HIS A 18 -12.38 6.67 11.75
N LEU A 19 -12.02 6.25 10.53
CA LEU A 19 -12.72 5.17 9.82
C LEU A 19 -12.54 3.82 10.52
N THR A 20 -11.36 3.52 11.05
CA THR A 20 -11.08 2.25 11.73
C THR A 20 -11.82 2.15 13.06
N GLU A 21 -11.87 3.23 13.84
CA GLU A 21 -12.55 3.28 15.14
C GLU A 21 -14.08 3.34 14.99
N ASN A 22 -14.58 4.11 14.03
CA ASN A 22 -16.02 4.32 13.81
C ASN A 22 -16.57 3.51 12.63
N TRP A 23 -15.98 2.35 12.38
CA TRP A 23 -16.20 1.56 11.17
C TRP A 23 -17.68 1.26 10.84
N PHE A 24 -18.55 1.20 11.84
CA PHE A 24 -19.99 0.92 11.67
C PHE A 24 -20.88 2.17 11.58
N SER A 25 -20.38 3.36 11.92
CA SER A 25 -21.17 4.60 12.04
C SER A 25 -20.52 5.82 11.38
N TRP A 26 -19.35 5.67 10.74
CA TRP A 26 -18.62 6.79 10.15
C TRP A 26 -19.39 7.51 9.04
N ASP A 27 -20.38 6.85 8.43
CA ASP A 27 -21.18 7.37 7.32
C ASP A 27 -22.63 7.70 7.72
N THR A 28 -23.04 7.46 8.96
CA THR A 28 -24.43 7.68 9.42
C THR A 28 -24.72 9.10 9.86
N ASP A 29 -23.68 9.88 10.17
CA ASP A 29 -23.82 11.22 10.74
C ASP A 29 -23.99 12.32 9.68
N HIS A 30 -23.77 11.99 8.41
CA HIS A 30 -23.85 12.93 7.29
C HIS A 30 -24.79 12.45 6.18
N PRO A 31 -25.54 13.37 5.54
CA PRO A 31 -26.45 13.03 4.45
C PRO A 31 -25.74 12.55 3.18
N SER A 32 -24.44 12.85 3.04
CA SER A 32 -23.58 12.39 1.95
C SER A 32 -22.24 11.91 2.49
N LEU A 33 -21.56 11.06 1.71
CA LEU A 33 -20.26 10.52 2.09
C LEU A 33 -19.20 11.62 2.18
N ASN A 34 -18.41 11.61 3.25
CA ASN A 34 -17.29 12.51 3.39
C ASN A 34 -16.13 12.06 2.48
N GLU A 35 -16.05 12.69 1.30
CA GLU A 35 -15.07 12.36 0.26
C GLU A 35 -13.62 12.53 0.73
N THR A 36 -13.36 13.57 1.53
CA THR A 36 -12.01 13.85 2.07
C THR A 36 -11.59 12.78 3.06
N LEU A 37 -12.53 12.31 3.89
CA LEU A 37 -12.28 11.22 4.84
C LEU A 37 -11.93 9.92 4.10
N ILE A 38 -12.70 9.57 3.07
CA ILE A 38 -12.46 8.36 2.27
C ILE A 38 -11.11 8.46 1.55
N ALA A 39 -10.82 9.61 0.92
CA ALA A 39 -9.56 9.83 0.21
C ALA A 39 -8.33 9.76 1.13
N GLY A 40 -8.41 10.38 2.31
CA GLY A 40 -7.34 10.35 3.30
C GLY A 40 -7.08 8.93 3.81
N CYS A 41 -8.15 8.21 4.18
CA CYS A 41 -8.03 6.81 4.61
C CYS A 41 -7.48 5.90 3.51
N ALA A 42 -7.90 6.10 2.26
CA ALA A 42 -7.41 5.33 1.13
C ALA A 42 -5.91 5.56 0.85
N SER A 43 -5.44 6.81 0.96
CA SER A 43 -4.04 7.17 0.80
C SER A 43 -3.17 6.55 1.89
N TYR A 44 -3.63 6.62 3.15
CA TYR A 44 -2.99 5.95 4.28
C TYR A 44 -2.94 4.43 4.09
N ALA A 45 -4.08 3.81 3.73
CA ALA A 45 -4.16 2.37 3.51
C ALA A 45 -3.25 1.89 2.37
N ALA A 46 -3.15 2.67 1.28
CA ALA A 46 -2.27 2.36 0.16
C ALA A 46 -0.79 2.36 0.57
N LEU A 47 -0.35 3.40 1.28
CA LEU A 47 1.01 3.49 1.81
C LEU A 47 1.29 2.39 2.84
N SER A 48 0.37 2.16 3.77
CA SER A 48 0.48 1.08 4.77
C SER A 48 0.62 -0.30 4.11
N ARG A 49 -0.18 -0.59 3.09
CA ARG A 49 -0.10 -1.83 2.30
C ARG A 49 1.23 -1.95 1.55
N TYR A 50 1.73 -0.86 0.98
CA TYR A 50 3.04 -0.86 0.35
C TYR A 50 4.16 -1.08 1.36
N LEU A 51 4.13 -0.41 2.52
CA LEU A 51 5.16 -0.55 3.55
C LEU A 51 5.24 -1.97 4.13
N SER A 52 4.11 -2.66 4.25
CA SER A 52 4.08 -4.06 4.69
C SER A 52 4.55 -5.05 3.63
N GLY A 53 4.72 -4.61 2.38
CA GLY A 53 5.05 -5.48 1.24
C GLY A 53 3.90 -6.36 0.79
N ALA A 54 2.67 -6.08 1.25
CA ALA A 54 1.50 -6.85 0.87
C ALA A 54 1.21 -6.72 -0.64
N ASP A 55 1.03 -7.87 -1.29
CA ASP A 55 0.72 -8.00 -2.73
C ASP A 55 1.77 -7.41 -3.69
N LEU A 56 3.00 -7.22 -3.20
CA LEU A 56 4.09 -6.67 -3.99
C LEU A 56 4.86 -7.79 -4.71
N PHE A 57 4.33 -8.22 -5.87
CA PHE A 57 4.98 -9.23 -6.72
C PHE A 57 6.04 -8.64 -7.66
N LEU A 58 5.89 -7.37 -8.03
CA LEU A 58 6.82 -6.63 -8.88
C LEU A 58 7.26 -5.37 -8.14
N LEU A 59 8.57 -5.27 -7.92
CA LEU A 59 9.17 -4.12 -7.27
C LEU A 59 9.20 -2.92 -8.22
N PRO A 60 8.67 -1.75 -7.82
CA PRO A 60 8.80 -0.55 -8.63
C PRO A 60 10.29 -0.16 -8.71
N ARG A 61 10.72 0.27 -9.89
CA ARG A 61 12.09 0.75 -10.16
C ARG A 61 12.17 2.26 -10.34
N SER A 62 11.02 2.92 -10.47
CA SER A 62 10.92 4.36 -10.71
C SER A 62 9.77 4.97 -9.90
N ARG A 63 9.80 6.30 -9.75
CA ARG A 63 8.72 7.08 -9.11
C ARG A 63 7.37 6.79 -9.75
N SER A 64 7.29 6.78 -11.08
CA SER A 64 6.03 6.59 -11.81
C SER A 64 5.45 5.18 -11.61
N GLU A 65 6.30 4.16 -11.54
CA GLU A 65 5.86 2.79 -11.21
C GLU A 65 5.37 2.69 -9.77
N LEU A 66 6.10 3.29 -8.82
CA LEU A 66 5.71 3.33 -7.41
C LEU A 66 4.37 4.04 -7.25
N GLU A 67 4.21 5.20 -7.86
CA GLU A 67 2.97 5.97 -7.87
C GLU A 67 1.83 5.16 -8.46
N ARG A 68 2.03 4.47 -9.58
CA ARG A 68 1.00 3.61 -10.19
C ARG A 68 0.54 2.49 -9.24
N ILE A 69 1.46 1.87 -8.50
CA ILE A 69 1.13 0.84 -7.50
C ILE A 69 0.30 1.46 -6.36
N LEU A 70 0.75 2.59 -5.80
CA LEU A 70 0.04 3.27 -4.73
C LEU A 70 -1.36 3.73 -5.16
N ARG A 71 -1.50 4.27 -6.38
CA ARG A 71 -2.81 4.63 -6.96
C ARG A 71 -3.75 3.43 -7.02
N ARG A 72 -3.27 2.29 -7.54
CA ARG A 72 -4.06 1.05 -7.58
C ARG A 72 -4.51 0.63 -6.17
N TYR A 73 -3.61 0.63 -5.20
CA TYR A 73 -3.95 0.28 -3.82
C TYR A 73 -4.95 1.26 -3.20
N SER A 74 -4.84 2.56 -3.53
CA SER A 74 -5.79 3.56 -3.06
C SER A 74 -7.17 3.34 -3.64
N TYR A 75 -7.28 2.98 -4.92
CA TYR A 75 -8.57 2.69 -5.56
C TYR A 75 -9.22 1.45 -4.96
N ASP A 76 -8.44 0.41 -4.68
CA ASP A 76 -8.94 -0.78 -3.97
C ASP A 76 -9.49 -0.41 -2.59
N ALA A 77 -8.79 0.46 -1.85
CA ALA A 77 -9.26 0.96 -0.56
C ALA A 77 -10.53 1.81 -0.69
N ILE A 78 -10.62 2.70 -1.69
CA ILE A 78 -11.81 3.51 -1.98
C ILE A 78 -13.01 2.61 -2.27
N HIS A 79 -12.86 1.62 -3.15
CA HIS A 79 -13.93 0.68 -3.47
C HIS A 79 -14.37 -0.10 -2.24
N ASN A 80 -13.42 -0.58 -1.43
CA ASN A 80 -13.73 -1.32 -0.22
C ASN A 80 -14.46 -0.47 0.82
N THR A 81 -14.16 0.81 0.92
CA THR A 81 -14.82 1.75 1.84
C THR A 81 -16.22 2.10 1.32
N ILE A 82 -16.36 2.46 0.04
CA ILE A 82 -17.66 2.79 -0.57
C ILE A 82 -18.61 1.59 -0.54
N ALA A 83 -18.12 0.38 -0.83
CA ALA A 83 -18.95 -0.83 -0.82
C ALA A 83 -19.54 -1.16 0.57
N LYS A 84 -18.95 -0.60 1.63
CA LYS A 84 -19.40 -0.79 3.01
C LYS A 84 -20.23 0.37 3.53
N ALA A 85 -20.18 1.50 2.83
CA ALA A 85 -20.99 2.65 3.17
C ALA A 85 -22.47 2.40 2.82
N ARG A 86 -23.34 2.90 3.67
CA ARG A 86 -24.80 2.90 3.52
C ARG A 86 -25.29 4.21 2.90
N SER A 87 -24.55 5.29 3.10
CA SER A 87 -24.84 6.61 2.52
C SER A 87 -24.47 6.69 1.04
N THR A 88 -25.21 7.49 0.27
CA THR A 88 -25.00 7.63 -1.16
C THR A 88 -23.83 8.57 -1.47
N LEU A 89 -23.15 8.28 -2.56
CA LEU A 89 -22.12 9.17 -3.11
C LEU A 89 -22.76 10.20 -4.01
N GLU A 90 -22.35 11.47 -3.89
CA GLU A 90 -22.81 12.52 -4.79
C GLU A 90 -22.27 12.33 -6.21
N SER A 91 -22.93 12.95 -7.18
CA SER A 91 -22.45 12.96 -8.56
C SER A 91 -21.05 13.55 -8.64
N GLY A 92 -20.14 12.81 -9.29
CA GLY A 92 -18.72 13.17 -9.38
C GLY A 92 -17.91 12.93 -8.10
N GLY A 93 -18.53 12.47 -7.00
CA GLY A 93 -17.85 12.26 -5.73
C GLY A 93 -16.75 11.20 -5.82
N TYR A 94 -16.96 10.15 -6.60
CA TYR A 94 -15.94 9.13 -6.83
C TYR A 94 -14.68 9.72 -7.46
N SER A 95 -14.85 10.52 -8.51
CA SER A 95 -13.74 11.21 -9.18
C SER A 95 -13.02 12.16 -8.23
N ARG A 96 -13.75 12.91 -7.39
CA ARG A 96 -13.16 13.79 -6.38
C ARG A 96 -12.35 13.01 -5.35
N ILE A 97 -12.87 11.89 -4.84
CA ILE A 97 -12.16 11.01 -3.90
C ILE A 97 -10.86 10.50 -4.53
N CYS A 98 -10.92 9.96 -5.76
CA CYS A 98 -9.74 9.51 -6.47
C CYS A 98 -8.70 10.62 -6.62
N HIS A 99 -9.12 11.81 -7.08
CA HIS A 99 -8.20 12.95 -7.24
C HIS A 99 -7.55 13.39 -5.92
N LEU A 100 -8.32 13.45 -4.83
CA LEU A 100 -7.78 13.80 -3.51
C LEU A 100 -6.76 12.76 -3.03
N ALA A 101 -7.05 11.47 -3.21
CA ALA A 101 -6.14 10.41 -2.82
C ALA A 101 -4.85 10.41 -3.65
N GLU A 102 -4.97 10.60 -4.96
CA GLU A 102 -3.82 10.74 -5.86
C GLU A 102 -2.94 11.92 -5.50
N ASN A 103 -3.54 13.07 -5.17
CA ASN A 103 -2.80 14.27 -4.76
C ASN A 103 -2.05 14.04 -3.45
N SER A 104 -2.68 13.39 -2.46
CA SER A 104 -2.02 13.04 -1.21
C SER A 104 -0.82 12.11 -1.44
N ILE A 105 -1.00 11.06 -2.26
CA ILE A 105 0.09 10.16 -2.64
C ILE A 105 1.22 10.93 -3.34
N ALA A 106 0.89 11.77 -4.31
CA ALA A 106 1.88 12.56 -5.03
C ALA A 106 2.66 13.48 -4.07
N GLN A 107 2.00 14.14 -3.12
CA GLN A 107 2.64 14.97 -2.10
C GLN A 107 3.62 14.17 -1.23
N VAL A 108 3.24 12.96 -0.81
CA VAL A 108 4.14 12.08 -0.04
C VAL A 108 5.36 11.69 -0.89
N LEU A 109 5.17 11.35 -2.16
CA LEU A 109 6.26 10.97 -3.05
C LEU A 109 7.19 12.14 -3.39
N ASP A 110 6.65 13.34 -3.56
CA ASP A 110 7.41 14.55 -3.91
C ASP A 110 8.13 15.17 -2.70
N SER A 111 7.84 14.70 -1.50
CA SER A 111 8.47 15.17 -0.27
C SER A 111 9.81 14.48 0.01
N GLY A 112 10.90 15.26 0.00
CA GLY A 112 12.22 14.82 0.45
C GLY A 112 12.78 13.64 -0.34
N ASP A 113 13.31 12.64 0.39
CA ASP A 113 13.89 11.40 -0.15
C ASP A 113 12.93 10.21 -0.07
N ASN A 114 11.61 10.47 0.02
CA ASN A 114 10.61 9.44 0.24
C ASN A 114 10.58 8.39 -0.88
N VAL A 115 10.67 8.82 -2.15
CA VAL A 115 10.71 7.90 -3.30
C VAL A 115 11.90 6.95 -3.21
N GLU A 116 13.10 7.49 -2.96
CA GLU A 116 14.33 6.72 -2.83
C GLU A 116 14.23 5.71 -1.68
N THR A 117 13.67 6.14 -0.55
CA THR A 117 13.43 5.29 0.61
C THR A 117 12.43 4.17 0.29
N LEU A 118 11.30 4.48 -0.35
CA LEU A 118 10.25 3.53 -0.69
C LEU A 118 10.70 2.51 -1.75
N LEU A 119 11.51 2.92 -2.72
CA LEU A 119 12.09 2.01 -3.72
C LEU A 119 13.09 1.04 -3.09
N ARG A 120 13.88 1.52 -2.12
CA ARG A 120 14.85 0.67 -1.40
C ARG A 120 14.22 -0.26 -0.38
N LEU A 121 13.04 0.07 0.14
CA LEU A 121 12.39 -0.66 1.24
C LEU A 121 12.30 -2.18 0.99
N HIS A 122 11.93 -2.55 -0.24
CA HIS A 122 11.72 -3.95 -0.64
C HIS A 122 12.83 -4.50 -1.54
N SER A 123 13.84 -3.67 -1.82
CA SER A 123 15.03 -4.14 -2.52
C SER A 123 15.84 -4.96 -1.52
N ALA A 124 15.87 -6.29 -1.68
CA ALA A 124 16.67 -7.15 -0.84
C ALA A 124 18.13 -6.65 -0.78
N PRO A 125 18.81 -6.67 0.38
CA PRO A 125 20.24 -6.45 0.39
C PRO A 125 20.87 -7.56 -0.46
N SER A 126 21.45 -7.19 -1.59
CA SER A 126 22.34 -8.04 -2.37
C SER A 126 23.55 -8.37 -1.49
N GLY A 127 23.42 -9.37 -0.63
CA GLY A 127 24.38 -9.53 0.45
C GLY A 127 24.23 -10.77 1.33
N PHE A 128 23.56 -11.83 0.88
CA PHE A 128 23.84 -13.19 1.35
C PHE A 128 23.63 -14.17 0.19
N ALA A 129 24.46 -14.03 -0.84
CA ALA A 129 24.98 -15.23 -1.47
C ALA A 129 25.76 -15.95 -0.37
N SER A 130 25.11 -16.91 0.29
CA SER A 130 25.82 -17.89 1.10
C SER A 130 26.86 -18.53 0.20
N SER A 131 28.08 -18.04 0.30
CA SER A 131 29.28 -18.71 -0.16
C SER A 131 29.48 -19.93 0.74
N ASP A 132 28.60 -20.93 0.60
CA ASP A 132 28.85 -22.23 1.17
C ASP A 132 29.61 -23.04 0.12
N SER A 133 30.91 -22.74 0.05
CA SER A 133 31.91 -23.66 -0.48
C SER A 133 32.01 -24.85 0.48
N ALA A 134 30.98 -25.68 0.53
CA ALA A 134 31.07 -27.01 1.09
C ALA A 134 31.38 -27.97 -0.06
N MET A 135 32.68 -28.18 -0.29
CA MET A 135 33.15 -29.41 -0.92
C MET A 135 32.55 -30.60 -0.17
N ASN A 136 31.59 -31.28 -0.76
CA ASN A 136 31.28 -32.66 -0.43
C ASN A 136 31.27 -33.46 -1.72
N HIS A 137 32.45 -33.97 -2.07
CA HIS A 137 32.56 -35.21 -2.81
C HIS A 137 31.73 -36.27 -2.09
N HIS A 138 30.74 -36.87 -2.75
CA HIS A 138 30.57 -38.33 -2.77
C HIS A 138 29.58 -38.76 -3.88
N PRO A 139 29.76 -39.97 -4.46
CA PRO A 139 29.37 -40.28 -5.83
C PRO A 139 28.00 -40.98 -5.95
N SER A 140 27.31 -40.71 -7.06
CA SER A 140 26.28 -41.61 -7.64
C SER A 140 26.94 -42.88 -8.23
N PRO A 141 26.22 -43.99 -8.56
CA PRO A 141 24.78 -44.29 -8.42
C PRO A 141 24.49 -45.70 -7.84
N ARG A 142 23.22 -46.02 -7.51
CA ARG A 142 22.74 -47.43 -7.55
C ARG A 142 21.43 -47.56 -8.32
N ARG A 143 21.48 -48.47 -9.30
CA ARG A 143 20.38 -48.90 -10.17
C ARG A 143 19.30 -49.65 -9.38
N ILE A 144 18.05 -49.35 -9.69
CA ILE A 144 16.87 -50.12 -9.26
C ILE A 144 16.73 -51.34 -10.18
N ARG A 145 16.59 -52.54 -9.61
CA ARG A 145 16.20 -53.77 -10.32
C ARG A 145 14.72 -54.00 -10.06
N THR A 146 13.90 -54.01 -11.10
CA THR A 146 12.52 -54.51 -11.04
C THR A 146 12.52 -56.04 -11.13
N LYS A 147 11.56 -56.66 -10.43
CA LYS A 147 11.31 -58.11 -10.46
C LYS A 147 10.68 -58.54 -11.77
#